data_AF-T0R964-F1
#
_entry.id   AF-T0R964-F1
#
_cell.length_a   1.000
_cell.length_b   1.000
_cell.length_c   1.000
_cell.angle_alpha   90.00
_cell.angle_beta   90.00
_cell.angle_gamma   90.00
#
_symmetry.space_group_name_H-M   'P 1'
#
loop_
_entity.id
_entity.type
_entity.pdbx_description
1 polymer ?
#
loop_
_entity_poly.entity_id
_entity_poly.type
_entity_poly.pdbx_seq_one_letter_code
_entity_poly.pdbx_strand_id
1 'polypeptide(L)'
;MDLGPTPHYVFDRTLDALLQKMMPELEALDAALEAVFYAEHGFSKQESPRRSSSPSTLGMAIHVVPDTEADERDQLPGLHHAQLKLPGHATVADVLKLIRDQTHEEGRIELVCHRAVLSPDAMLTSVKRKLWPESSRMVWRYRKDRKEATDHNS
;
A
#
# COMPACT_ATOMS: atom_id res chain seq x y z
N MET A 1 35.88 -4.27 2.78
CA MET A 1 35.71 -2.83 3.11
C MET A 1 34.32 -2.71 3.69
N ASP A 2 34.25 -2.39 4.98
CA ASP A 2 33.00 -2.32 5.74
C ASP A 2 32.40 -0.92 5.52
N LEU A 3 31.35 -0.84 4.71
CA LEU A 3 30.62 0.41 4.48
C LEU A 3 29.63 0.54 5.65
N GLY A 4 29.96 1.42 6.60
CA GLY A 4 29.19 1.65 7.83
C GLY A 4 27.70 1.96 7.61
N PRO A 5 26.93 2.11 8.70
CA PRO A 5 25.48 2.15 8.65
C PRO A 5 24.95 3.19 7.66
N THR A 6 24.17 2.72 6.69
CA THR A 6 23.51 3.55 5.68
C THR A 6 22.63 4.58 6.38
N PRO A 7 22.85 5.89 6.20
CA PRO A 7 22.05 6.90 6.88
C PRO A 7 20.60 6.82 6.39
N HIS A 8 19.68 6.48 7.30
CA HIS A 8 18.25 6.56 7.06
C HIS A 8 17.83 8.03 7.12
N TYR A 9 17.69 8.65 5.95
CA TYR A 9 17.11 9.99 5.83
C TYR A 9 15.60 9.93 6.11
N VAL A 10 15.21 10.25 7.34
CA VAL A 10 13.82 10.56 7.67
C VAL A 10 13.56 12.00 7.23
N PHE A 11 13.09 12.18 6.00
CA PHE A 11 12.54 13.47 5.59
C PHE A 11 11.22 13.68 6.29
N ASP A 12 11.28 14.41 7.40
CA ASP A 12 10.10 14.86 8.14
C ASP A 12 9.36 15.91 7.29
N ARG A 13 8.04 15.72 7.12
CA ARG A 13 7.18 16.66 6.38
C ARG A 13 7.19 18.05 6.99
N THR A 14 7.47 18.15 8.28
CA THR A 14 7.63 19.42 8.97
C THR A 14 8.93 20.11 8.57
N LEU A 15 10.00 19.34 8.33
CA LEU A 15 11.29 19.85 7.89
C LEU A 15 11.21 20.39 6.45
N ASP A 16 10.51 19.68 5.56
CA ASP A 16 10.32 20.11 4.16
C ASP A 16 9.54 21.44 4.07
N ALA A 17 8.44 21.55 4.82
CA ALA A 17 7.67 22.78 4.91
C ALA A 17 8.44 23.93 5.56
N LEU A 18 9.30 23.65 6.54
CA LEU A 18 10.19 24.63 7.16
C LEU A 18 11.31 25.06 6.21
N LEU A 19 11.90 24.13 5.46
CA LEU A 19 12.96 24.39 4.48
C LEU A 19 12.43 25.25 3.33
N GLN A 20 11.25 24.93 2.79
CA GLN A 20 10.59 25.77 1.78
C GLN A 20 10.29 27.19 2.31
N LYS A 21 9.94 27.32 3.60
CA LYS A 21 9.65 28.61 4.22
C LYS A 21 10.90 29.42 4.54
N MET A 22 12.00 28.78 4.93
CA MET A 22 13.24 29.46 5.29
C MET A 22 14.18 29.70 4.11
N MET A 23 14.15 28.84 3.09
CA MET A 23 15.05 28.88 1.95
C MET A 23 14.30 28.53 0.66
N PRO A 24 13.40 29.41 0.17
CA PRO A 24 12.64 29.18 -1.05
C PRO A 24 13.54 29.05 -2.29
N GLU A 25 14.76 29.59 -2.23
CA GLU A 25 15.74 29.53 -3.31
C GLU A 25 16.54 28.21 -3.33
N LEU A 26 16.38 27.35 -2.31
CA LEU A 26 17.15 26.11 -2.19
C LEU A 26 16.85 25.13 -3.33
N GLU A 27 15.59 25.04 -3.76
CA GLU A 27 15.17 24.19 -4.88
C GLU A 27 15.76 24.69 -6.21
N ALA A 28 15.86 26.01 -6.38
CA ALA A 28 16.48 26.61 -7.56
C ALA A 28 18.00 26.38 -7.56
N LEU A 29 18.65 26.47 -6.40
CA LEU A 29 20.07 26.20 -6.25
C LEU A 29 20.38 24.71 -6.49
N ASP A 30 19.56 23.80 -5.94
CA ASP A 30 19.69 22.36 -6.13
C ASP A 30 19.52 21.99 -7.61
N ALA A 31 18.51 22.54 -8.28
CA ALA A 31 18.30 22.34 -9.72
C ALA A 31 19.48 22.88 -10.57
N ALA A 32 20.06 24.03 -10.17
CA ALA A 32 21.22 24.59 -10.84
C ALA A 32 22.47 23.71 -10.64
N LEU A 33 22.70 23.21 -9.43
CA LEU A 33 23.81 22.31 -9.11
C LEU A 33 23.67 20.97 -9.84
N GLU A 34 22.46 20.43 -9.87
CA GLU A 34 22.13 19.19 -10.58
C GLU A 34 22.37 19.35 -12.09
N ALA A 35 21.99 20.49 -12.68
CA ALA A 35 22.24 20.78 -14.10
C ALA A 35 23.73 20.82 -14.45
N VAL A 36 24.56 21.41 -13.58
CA VAL A 36 26.02 21.41 -13.76
C VAL A 36 26.58 19.98 -13.68
N PHE A 37 26.12 19.19 -12.72
CA PHE A 37 26.54 17.80 -12.56
C PHE A 37 26.27 16.94 -13.81
N TYR A 38 25.06 17.04 -14.38
CA TYR A 38 24.73 16.30 -15.61
C TYR A 38 25.55 16.75 -16.82
N ALA A 39 25.78 18.07 -16.96
CA ALA A 39 26.56 18.63 -18.05
C ALA A 39 28.03 18.22 -18.00
N GLU A 40 28.64 18.20 -16.81
CA GLU A 40 30.05 17.89 -16.61
C GLU A 40 30.36 16.40 -16.78
N HIS A 41 29.41 15.53 -16.43
CA HIS A 41 29.59 14.08 -16.53
C HIS A 41 29.03 13.45 -17.82
N GLY A 42 28.51 14.25 -18.76
CA GLY A 42 27.97 13.78 -20.04
C GLY A 42 26.73 12.89 -19.91
N PHE A 43 26.03 12.99 -18.78
CA PHE A 43 24.81 12.24 -18.50
C PHE A 43 23.59 13.01 -19.01
N SER A 44 22.71 12.34 -19.77
CA SER A 44 21.42 12.91 -20.12
C SER A 44 20.40 12.54 -19.06
N LYS A 45 19.73 13.55 -18.48
CA LYS A 45 18.63 13.34 -17.53
C LYS A 45 17.50 12.60 -18.27
N GLN A 46 17.34 11.31 -17.98
CA GLN A 46 16.19 10.55 -18.46
C GLN A 46 14.94 11.08 -17.75
N GLU A 47 14.24 12.03 -18.39
CA GLU A 47 12.91 12.47 -17.96
C GLU A 47 11.97 11.27 -18.03
N SER A 48 11.88 10.52 -16.93
CA SER A 48 10.71 9.69 -16.68
C SER A 48 9.49 10.59 -16.78
N PRO A 49 8.38 10.17 -17.45
CA PRO A 49 7.22 11.02 -17.65
C PRO A 49 6.88 11.68 -16.33
N ARG A 50 6.96 13.03 -16.32
CA ARG A 50 6.70 13.85 -15.14
C ARG A 50 5.43 13.29 -14.53
N ARG A 51 5.56 12.63 -13.37
CA ARG A 51 4.43 12.36 -12.51
C ARG A 51 3.93 13.74 -12.15
N SER A 52 2.93 14.20 -12.88
CA SER A 52 2.04 15.25 -12.43
C SER A 52 1.81 14.96 -10.96
N SER A 53 2.24 15.92 -10.14
CA SER A 53 1.94 16.02 -8.73
C SER A 53 0.44 16.25 -8.59
N SER A 54 -0.35 15.27 -9.01
CA SER A 54 -1.62 14.98 -8.39
C SER A 54 -1.31 14.86 -6.89
N PRO A 55 -2.14 15.45 -6.01
CA PRO A 55 -1.92 15.35 -4.58
C PRO A 55 -1.74 13.87 -4.30
N SER A 56 -0.54 13.49 -3.84
CA SER A 56 -0.28 12.10 -3.50
C SER A 56 -1.08 11.85 -2.23
N THR A 57 -2.39 11.60 -2.40
CA THR A 57 -3.08 10.65 -1.57
C THR A 57 -2.14 9.47 -1.56
N LEU A 58 -1.45 9.28 -0.43
CA LEU A 58 -0.64 8.09 -0.16
C LEU A 58 -1.60 6.90 -0.21
N GLY A 59 -1.88 6.48 -1.44
CA GLY A 59 -2.70 5.36 -1.79
C GLY A 59 -1.88 4.14 -1.50
N MET A 60 -2.33 3.36 -0.52
CA MET A 60 -1.81 2.05 -0.27
C MET A 60 -2.33 1.12 -1.36
N ALA A 61 -1.41 0.53 -2.11
CA ALA A 61 -1.73 -0.52 -3.07
C ALA A 61 -1.71 -1.87 -2.34
N ILE A 62 -2.84 -2.56 -2.37
CA ILE A 62 -3.02 -3.88 -1.78
C ILE A 62 -3.41 -4.84 -2.90
N HIS A 63 -2.76 -6.00 -2.95
CA HIS A 63 -3.14 -7.07 -3.85
C HIS A 63 -4.04 -8.05 -3.09
N VAL A 64 -5.21 -8.36 -3.63
CA VAL A 64 -6.25 -9.15 -2.98
C VAL A 64 -6.60 -10.34 -3.88
N VAL A 65 -6.51 -11.55 -3.34
CA VAL A 65 -6.70 -12.80 -4.09
C VAL A 65 -7.59 -13.79 -3.31
N PRO A 66 -8.30 -14.71 -3.99
CA PRO A 66 -8.98 -15.79 -3.29
C PRO A 66 -8.02 -16.59 -2.41
N ASP A 67 -8.50 -17.03 -1.25
CA ASP A 67 -7.76 -17.97 -0.42
C ASP A 67 -7.88 -19.39 -0.98
N THR A 68 -6.95 -19.77 -1.87
CA THR A 68 -6.91 -21.11 -2.47
C THR A 68 -6.47 -22.20 -1.50
N GLU A 69 -5.96 -21.83 -0.32
CA GLU A 69 -5.62 -22.78 0.76
C GLU A 69 -6.84 -23.13 1.64
N ALA A 70 -7.97 -22.46 1.46
CA ALA A 70 -9.22 -22.74 2.18
C ALA A 70 -9.98 -23.93 1.55
N ASP A 71 -10.91 -24.53 2.32
CA ASP A 71 -11.83 -25.55 1.82
C ASP A 71 -12.60 -25.02 0.59
N GLU A 72 -12.86 -25.87 -0.42
CA GLU A 72 -13.49 -25.46 -1.69
C GLU A 72 -14.84 -24.73 -1.50
N ARG A 73 -15.54 -25.02 -0.41
CA ARG A 73 -16.83 -24.40 -0.05
C ARG A 73 -16.69 -22.95 0.44
N ASP A 74 -15.52 -22.61 0.97
CA ASP A 74 -15.20 -21.30 1.53
C ASP A 74 -14.46 -20.41 0.51
N GLN A 75 -14.01 -20.99 -0.60
CA GLN A 75 -13.34 -20.26 -1.66
C GLN A 75 -14.33 -19.34 -2.38
N LEU A 76 -13.87 -18.12 -2.65
CA LEU A 76 -14.64 -17.10 -3.35
C LEU A 76 -14.11 -16.91 -4.77
N PRO A 77 -14.97 -16.50 -5.73
CA PRO A 77 -14.53 -16.27 -7.10
C PRO A 77 -13.48 -15.16 -7.17
N GLY A 78 -12.59 -15.24 -8.16
CA GLY A 78 -11.55 -14.24 -8.40
C GLY A 78 -12.12 -12.85 -8.71
N LEU A 79 -11.50 -11.81 -8.15
CA LEU A 79 -11.86 -10.42 -8.44
C LEU A 79 -11.42 -10.02 -9.85
N HIS A 80 -12.23 -9.19 -10.51
CA HIS A 80 -11.84 -8.50 -11.74
C HIS A 80 -10.68 -7.52 -11.51
N HIS A 81 -10.65 -6.87 -10.35
CA HIS A 81 -9.58 -5.94 -9.95
C HIS A 81 -8.93 -6.38 -8.65
N ALA A 82 -7.96 -7.30 -8.75
CA ALA A 82 -7.20 -7.80 -7.60
C ALA A 82 -6.30 -6.73 -6.95
N GLN A 83 -5.89 -5.68 -7.68
CA GLN A 83 -5.06 -4.61 -7.12
C GLN A 83 -5.92 -3.41 -6.71
N LEU A 84 -6.12 -3.24 -5.41
CA LEU A 84 -6.88 -2.13 -4.84
C LEU A 84 -5.95 -0.99 -4.43
N LYS A 85 -6.30 0.24 -4.79
CA LYS A 85 -5.60 1.46 -4.35
C LYS A 85 -6.51 2.22 -3.40
N LEU A 86 -6.16 2.21 -2.12
CA LEU A 86 -6.98 2.78 -1.04
C LEU A 86 -6.19 3.83 -0.27
N PRO A 87 -6.84 4.87 0.29
CA PRO A 87 -6.14 5.86 1.09
C PRO A 87 -5.57 5.23 2.37
N GLY A 88 -4.46 5.75 2.89
CA GLY A 88 -3.80 5.20 4.09
C GLY A 88 -4.64 5.21 5.38
N HIS A 89 -5.73 5.98 5.43
CA HIS A 89 -6.70 5.99 6.54
C HIS A 89 -7.85 5.01 6.36
N ALA A 90 -7.94 4.32 5.22
CA ALA A 90 -8.95 3.29 5.03
C ALA A 90 -8.77 2.14 6.03
N THR A 91 -9.85 1.40 6.20
CA THR A 91 -9.98 0.26 7.08
C THR A 91 -10.08 -1.03 6.30
N VAL A 92 -9.94 -2.16 6.98
CA VAL A 92 -10.21 -3.49 6.39
C VAL A 92 -11.69 -3.60 5.99
N ALA A 93 -12.62 -2.95 6.70
CA ALA A 93 -14.03 -2.91 6.33
C ALA A 93 -14.26 -2.29 4.94
N ASP A 94 -13.50 -1.25 4.57
CA ASP A 94 -13.57 -0.64 3.24
C ASP A 94 -13.14 -1.63 2.14
N VAL A 95 -12.12 -2.44 2.42
CA VAL A 95 -11.67 -3.50 1.51
C VAL A 95 -12.74 -4.59 1.37
N LEU A 96 -13.32 -5.04 2.49
CA LEU A 96 -14.38 -6.06 2.48
C LEU A 96 -15.60 -5.59 1.68
N LYS A 97 -15.97 -4.31 1.79
CA LYS A 97 -17.06 -3.72 1.01
C LYS A 97 -16.77 -3.81 -0.49
N LEU A 98 -15.56 -3.43 -0.93
CA LEU A 98 -15.15 -3.52 -2.33
C LEU A 98 -15.11 -4.94 -2.87
N ILE A 99 -14.80 -5.92 -2.03
CA ILE A 99 -14.82 -7.34 -2.41
C ILE A 99 -16.28 -7.76 -2.61
N ARG A 100 -17.17 -7.49 -1.65
CA ARG A 100 -18.60 -7.83 -1.75
C ARG A 100 -19.25 -7.21 -2.98
N ASP A 101 -18.96 -5.93 -3.24
CA ASP A 101 -19.50 -5.22 -4.39
C ASP A 101 -19.07 -5.86 -5.73
N GLN A 102 -17.88 -6.49 -5.78
CA GLN A 102 -17.37 -7.15 -6.98
C GLN A 102 -17.76 -8.63 -7.09
N THR A 103 -17.86 -9.35 -5.97
CA THR A 103 -18.19 -10.78 -5.97
C THR A 103 -19.70 -11.04 -5.94
N HIS A 104 -20.53 -10.02 -5.66
CA HIS A 104 -21.97 -10.16 -5.41
C HIS A 104 -22.29 -11.19 -4.32
N GLU A 105 -21.40 -11.33 -3.34
CA GLU A 105 -21.55 -12.31 -2.26
C GLU A 105 -22.15 -11.64 -1.04
N GLU A 106 -23.31 -12.15 -0.62
CA GLU A 106 -24.08 -11.65 0.52
C GLU A 106 -23.59 -12.21 1.86
N GLY A 107 -22.76 -13.27 1.83
CA GLY A 107 -22.22 -13.93 3.00
C GLY A 107 -21.13 -13.12 3.73
N ARG A 108 -20.77 -13.59 4.92
CA ARG A 108 -19.63 -13.04 5.66
C ARG A 108 -18.34 -13.42 4.95
N ILE A 109 -17.52 -12.41 4.66
CA ILE A 109 -16.21 -12.54 4.04
C ILE A 109 -15.16 -12.17 5.07
N GLU A 110 -14.12 -12.99 5.18
CA GLU A 110 -12.93 -12.71 5.99
C GLU A 110 -11.75 -12.37 5.10
N LEU A 111 -10.88 -11.48 5.60
CA LEU A 111 -9.59 -11.17 5.00
C LEU A 111 -8.46 -11.75 5.84
N VAL A 112 -7.51 -12.40 5.19
CA VAL A 112 -6.37 -13.07 5.81
C VAL A 112 -5.08 -12.47 5.26
N CYS A 113 -4.19 -12.06 6.16
CA CYS A 113 -2.84 -11.63 5.83
C CYS A 113 -1.84 -12.49 6.60
N HIS A 114 -0.95 -13.19 5.91
CA HIS A 114 0.11 -14.00 6.52
C HIS A 114 -0.40 -14.96 7.62
N ARG A 115 -1.56 -15.59 7.40
CA ARG A 115 -2.30 -16.49 8.33
C ARG A 115 -3.03 -15.83 9.49
N ALA A 116 -3.04 -14.51 9.59
CA ALA A 116 -3.85 -13.77 10.54
C ALA A 116 -5.14 -13.27 9.89
N VAL A 117 -6.29 -13.52 10.51
CA VAL A 117 -7.56 -12.90 10.13
C VAL A 117 -7.52 -11.42 10.55
N LEU A 118 -7.84 -10.54 9.60
CA LEU A 118 -7.82 -9.10 9.80
C LEU A 118 -9.15 -8.63 10.39
N SER A 119 -9.07 -7.85 11.47
CA SER A 119 -10.25 -7.20 12.05
C SER A 119 -10.79 -6.12 11.10
N PRO A 120 -12.12 -6.01 10.89
CA PRO A 120 -12.72 -4.97 10.04
C PRO A 120 -12.34 -3.54 10.44
N ASP A 121 -12.19 -3.27 11.73
CA ASP A 121 -11.86 -1.95 12.26
C ASP A 121 -10.36 -1.60 12.15
N ALA A 122 -9.53 -2.55 11.71
CA ALA A 122 -8.10 -2.32 11.59
C ALA A 122 -7.80 -1.36 10.43
N MET A 123 -7.03 -0.33 10.70
CA MET A 123 -6.50 0.56 9.65
C MET A 123 -5.47 -0.18 8.79
N LEU A 124 -5.49 0.04 7.48
CA LEU A 124 -4.56 -0.62 6.53
C LEU A 124 -3.09 -0.36 6.90
N THR A 125 -2.78 0.86 7.35
CA THR A 125 -1.43 1.27 7.80
C THR A 125 -0.95 0.51 9.03
N SER A 126 -1.86 0.19 9.96
CA SER A 126 -1.55 -0.62 11.15
C SER A 126 -1.31 -2.08 10.77
N VAL A 127 -2.13 -2.63 9.87
CA VAL A 127 -1.95 -3.98 9.33
C VAL A 127 -0.59 -4.10 8.63
N LYS A 128 -0.23 -3.10 7.81
CA LYS A 128 1.08 -3.03 7.16
C LYS A 128 2.24 -3.09 8.15
N ARG A 129 2.21 -2.21 9.15
CA ARG A 129 3.30 -2.10 10.13
C ARG A 129 3.49 -3.39 10.94
N LYS A 130 2.39 -4.05 11.31
CA LYS A 130 2.42 -5.20 12.21
C LYS A 130 2.68 -6.53 11.50
N LEU A 131 2.07 -6.72 10.33
CA LEU A 131 2.05 -8.01 9.63
C LEU A 131 2.91 -8.01 8.37
N TRP A 132 3.48 -6.87 7.97
CA TRP A 132 4.20 -6.74 6.72
C TRP A 132 5.45 -5.84 6.84
N PRO A 133 6.50 -6.31 7.55
CA PRO A 133 7.67 -5.50 7.86
C PRO A 133 8.58 -5.17 6.66
N GLU A 134 8.50 -5.86 5.52
CA GLU A 134 9.44 -5.67 4.41
C GLU A 134 8.81 -5.65 2.99
N SER A 135 9.61 -5.12 2.04
CA SER A 135 9.40 -4.62 0.66
C SER A 135 8.67 -5.52 -0.36
N SER A 136 7.99 -6.56 0.09
CA SER A 136 7.19 -7.43 -0.76
C SER A 136 5.83 -6.81 -1.10
N ARG A 137 5.25 -7.16 -2.25
CA ARG A 137 3.86 -6.79 -2.59
C ARG A 137 2.93 -7.37 -1.53
N MET A 138 2.21 -6.50 -0.81
CA MET A 138 1.26 -6.92 0.20
C MET A 138 0.11 -7.69 -0.45
N VAL A 139 0.03 -8.99 -0.18
CA VAL A 139 -1.03 -9.88 -0.67
C VAL A 139 -1.96 -10.26 0.47
N TRP A 140 -3.23 -9.94 0.33
CA TRP A 140 -4.31 -10.34 1.22
C TRP A 140 -5.15 -11.40 0.55
N ARG A 141 -5.55 -12.40 1.32
CA ARG A 141 -6.41 -13.50 0.86
C ARG A 141 -7.83 -13.30 1.38
N TYR A 142 -8.85 -13.57 0.58
CA TYR A 142 -10.25 -13.49 1.00
C TYR A 142 -10.97 -14.82 0.81
N ARG A 143 -11.89 -15.13 1.74
CA ARG A 143 -12.71 -16.35 1.78
C ARG A 143 -14.01 -16.12 2.54
N LYS A 144 -14.96 -17.04 2.45
CA LYS A 144 -16.16 -17.05 3.29
C LYS A 144 -15.78 -17.32 4.75
N ASP A 145 -16.48 -16.67 5.68
CA ASP A 145 -16.35 -16.90 7.11
C ASP A 145 -16.88 -18.29 7.46
N ARG A 146 -16.03 -19.11 8.07
CA ARG A 146 -16.37 -20.47 8.48
C ARG A 146 -17.47 -20.51 9.56
N LYS A 147 -17.69 -19.42 10.30
CA LYS A 147 -18.73 -19.38 11.34
C LYS A 147 -20.15 -19.50 10.78
N GLU A 148 -20.42 -19.01 9.58
CA GLU A 148 -21.76 -19.13 8.98
C GLU A 148 -22.15 -20.60 8.69
N ALA A 149 -21.16 -21.47 8.43
CA ALA A 149 -21.41 -22.88 8.16
C ALA A 149 -21.81 -23.69 9.41
N THR A 150 -21.64 -23.13 10.61
CA THR A 150 -21.93 -23.85 11.87
C THR A 150 -23.30 -23.50 12.45
N ASP A 151 -23.84 -22.33 12.11
CA ASP A 151 -25.10 -21.83 12.70
C ASP A 151 -26.37 -22.30 11.96
N HIS A 152 -26.25 -22.98 10.81
CA HIS A 152 -27.39 -23.54 10.05
C HIS A 152 -27.74 -24.98 10.43
N ASN A 153 -27.21 -25.52 11.53
CA ASN A 153 -27.48 -26.89 11.96
C ASN A 153 -27.75 -27.03 13.46
N SER A 154 -28.49 -26.07 14.05
CA SER A 154 -29.07 -26.19 15.39
C SER A 154 -30.59 -26.13 15.33
#